data_AF-A0A2V7HEZ9-F1
#
_entry.id   AF-A0A2V7HEZ9-F1
#
_cell.length_a   1.000
_cell.length_b   1.000
_cell.length_c   1.000
_cell.angle_alpha   90.00
_cell.angle_beta   90.00
_cell.angle_gamma   90.00
#
_symmetry.space_group_name_H-M   'P 1'
#
loop_
_entity.id
_entity.type
_entity.pdbx_description
1 polymer ?
#
loop_
_entity_poly.entity_id
_entity_poly.type
_entity_poly.pdbx_seq_one_letter_code
_entity_poly.pdbx_strand_id
1 'polypeptide(L)' 'QVNGPYARWEHRHRLLEDGGGTWIEDRVTYRLPGGPLGRAAHRLIVGRQLRAAWAYRRERLIELLAPVSAPAG' A
#
# COMPACT_ATOMS: atom_id res chain seq x y z
N GLN A 1 0.76 2.45 -14.74
CA GLN A 1 0.69 3.89 -14.44
C GLN A 1 1.28 4.63 -15.63
N VAL A 2 0.62 5.70 -16.12
CA VAL A 2 1.03 6.39 -17.36
C VAL A 2 1.84 7.67 -17.08
N ASN A 3 1.76 8.29 -15.89
CA ASN A 3 2.71 9.32 -15.43
C ASN A 3 2.71 9.46 -13.89
N GLY A 4 3.89 9.47 -13.27
CA GLY A 4 4.10 9.65 -11.83
C GLY A 4 5.59 9.85 -11.53
N PRO A 5 5.97 10.28 -10.32
CA PRO A 5 7.37 10.60 -9.98
C PRO A 5 8.28 9.36 -9.92
N TYR A 6 7.75 8.18 -10.23
CA TYR A 6 8.44 6.90 -10.18
C TYR A 6 8.81 6.46 -11.59
N ALA A 7 10.07 6.13 -11.80
CA ALA A 7 10.55 5.49 -13.03
C ALA A 7 9.95 4.08 -13.20
N ARG A 8 9.56 3.44 -12.08
CA ARG A 8 8.77 2.21 -12.08
C ARG A 8 7.86 2.21 -10.86
N TRP A 9 6.62 1.80 -11.04
CA TRP A 9 5.68 1.57 -9.97
C TRP A 9 4.84 0.34 -10.27
N GLU A 10 4.92 -0.65 -9.39
CA GLU A 10 4.07 -1.83 -9.41
C GLU A 10 3.40 -1.95 -8.04
N HIS A 11 2.09 -1.90 -8.02
CA HIS A 11 1.27 -2.14 -6.84
C HIS A 11 0.48 -3.41 -7.06
N ARG A 12 0.69 -4.40 -6.19
CA ARG A 12 -0.02 -5.66 -6.20
C ARG A 12 -0.87 -5.78 -4.95
N HIS A 13 -2.13 -6.09 -5.17
CA HIS A 13 -3.10 -6.40 -4.14
C HIS A 13 -3.37 -7.90 -4.17
N ARG A 14 -3.32 -8.55 -3.01
CA ARG A 14 -3.75 -9.94 -2.86
C ARG A 14 -4.83 -9.98 -1.79
N LEU A 15 -6.01 -10.45 -2.19
CA LEU A 15 -7.15 -10.64 -1.30
C LEU A 15 -7.35 -12.15 -1.18
N LEU A 16 -7.31 -12.64 0.04
CA LEU A 16 -7.45 -14.06 0.36
C LEU A 16 -8.60 -14.21 1.35
N GLU A 17 -9.41 -15.24 1.17
CA GLU A 17 -10.40 -15.61 2.16
C GLU A 17 -9.69 -16.21 3.38
N ASP A 18 -10.07 -15.76 4.57
CA ASP A 18 -9.52 -16.25 5.84
C ASP A 18 -10.57 -16.20 6.94
N GLY A 19 -11.06 -17.38 7.37
CA GLY A 19 -11.90 -17.53 8.56
C GLY A 19 -13.19 -16.70 8.59
N GLY A 20 -13.86 -16.49 7.45
CA GLY A 20 -15.06 -15.65 7.35
C GLY A 20 -14.76 -14.15 7.17
N GLY A 21 -13.49 -13.78 7.03
CA GLY A 21 -13.03 -12.46 6.64
C GLY A 21 -12.18 -12.49 5.37
N THR A 22 -11.57 -11.35 5.06
CA THR A 22 -10.62 -11.22 3.94
C THR A 22 -9.27 -10.75 4.47
N TRP A 23 -8.24 -11.57 4.27
CA TRP A 23 -6.86 -11.16 4.44
C TRP A 23 -6.40 -10.34 3.23
N ILE A 24 -5.96 -9.10 3.48
CA ILE A 24 -5.51 -8.18 2.43
C ILE A 24 -3.99 -7.98 2.57
N GLU A 25 -3.25 -8.35 1.53
CA GLU A 25 -1.82 -8.07 1.38
C GLU A 25 -1.60 -7.04 0.27
N ASP A 26 -1.05 -5.87 0.65
CA ASP A 26 -0.69 -4.79 -0.27
C ASP A 26 0.83 -4.73 -0.42
N ARG A 27 1.34 -5.01 -1.63
CA ARG A 27 2.78 -4.95 -1.94
C ARG A 27 3.06 -3.92 -3.04
N VAL A 28 3.86 -2.91 -2.71
CA VAL A 28 4.38 -1.95 -3.70
C VAL A 28 5.85 -2.16 -3.93
N THR A 29 6.23 -2.26 -5.20
CA THR A 29 7.61 -2.22 -5.67
C THR A 29 7.78 -1.02 -6.59
N TYR A 30 8.68 -0.12 -6.24
CA TYR A 30 8.89 1.11 -6.99
C TYR A 30 10.37 1.42 -7.19
N ARG A 31 10.65 2.29 -8.17
CA ARG A 31 11.98 2.83 -8.45
C ARG A 31 11.87 4.32 -8.67
N LEU A 32 12.66 5.09 -7.94
CA LEU A 32 12.80 6.53 -8.18
C LEU A 32 13.78 6.78 -9.33
N PRO A 33 13.53 7.81 -10.18
CA PRO A 33 14.52 8.29 -11.13
C PRO A 33 15.68 8.98 -10.39
N GLY A 34 16.75 9.33 -11.12
CA GLY A 34 17.83 10.17 -10.57
C GLY A 34 18.93 9.45 -9.78
N GLY A 35 19.07 8.12 -9.92
CA GLY A 35 20.24 7.38 -9.44
C GLY A 35 20.54 7.60 -7.94
N PRO A 36 21.75 8.05 -7.55
CA PRO A 36 22.09 8.32 -6.15
C PRO A 36 21.18 9.32 -5.44
N LEU A 37 20.73 10.38 -6.13
CA LEU A 37 19.80 11.37 -5.58
C LEU A 37 18.43 10.74 -5.29
N GLY A 38 17.96 9.84 -6.17
CA GLY A 38 16.76 9.04 -5.93
C GLY A 38 16.87 8.19 -4.66
N ARG A 39 18.04 7.59 -4.39
CA ARG A 39 18.27 6.83 -3.14
C ARG A 39 18.24 7.72 -1.90
N ALA A 40 18.80 8.93 -1.98
CA ALA A 40 18.74 9.90 -0.88
C ALA A 40 17.30 10.36 -0.64
N ALA A 41 16.55 10.71 -1.69
CA ALA A 41 15.13 11.07 -1.60
C ALA A 41 14.28 9.94 -1.01
N HIS A 42 14.58 8.69 -1.35
CA HIS A 42 13.95 7.53 -0.73
C HIS A 42 14.17 7.51 0.79
N ARG A 43 15.43 7.62 1.21
CA ARG A 43 15.81 7.50 2.63
C ARG A 43 15.28 8.66 3.47
N LEU A 44 15.24 9.86 2.91
CA LEU A 44 14.85 11.07 3.64
C LEU A 44 13.34 11.31 3.65
N ILE A 45 12.63 11.03 2.54
CA ILE A 45 11.26 11.51 2.34
C ILE A 45 10.32 10.37 1.95
N VAL A 46 10.57 9.71 0.82
CA VAL A 46 9.59 8.80 0.19
C VAL A 46 9.30 7.60 1.08
N GLY A 47 10.31 7.02 1.75
CA GLY A 47 10.11 5.90 2.65
C GLY A 47 9.17 6.24 3.82
N ARG A 48 9.27 7.46 4.38
CA ARG A 48 8.39 7.91 5.47
C ARG A 48 6.97 8.16 4.96
N GLN A 49 6.83 8.78 3.79
CA GLN A 49 5.52 9.03 3.17
C GLN A 49 4.78 7.75 2.85
N LEU A 50 5.44 6.74 2.27
CA LEU A 50 4.81 5.45 2.00
C LEU A 50 4.40 4.75 3.30
N ARG A 51 5.24 4.73 4.34
CA ARG A 51 4.82 4.15 5.63
C ARG A 51 3.57 4.83 6.20
N ALA A 52 3.51 6.16 6.15
CA ALA A 52 2.34 6.91 6.60
C ALA A 52 1.08 6.60 5.76
N ALA A 53 1.23 6.53 4.43
CA ALA A 53 0.12 6.18 3.54
C ALA A 53 -0.42 4.76 3.81
N TRP A 54 0.45 3.79 4.13
CA TRP A 54 0.02 2.43 4.48
C TRP A 54 -0.66 2.38 5.85
N ALA A 55 -0.14 3.09 6.83
CA ALA A 55 -0.77 3.18 8.15
C ALA A 55 -2.19 3.74 8.03
N TYR A 56 -2.33 4.88 7.34
CA TYR A 56 -3.63 5.48 7.06
C TYR A 56 -4.55 4.53 6.29
N ARG A 57 -4.04 3.88 5.23
CA ARG A 57 -4.83 2.92 4.45
C ARG A 57 -5.34 1.76 5.31
N ARG A 58 -4.50 1.20 6.18
CA ARG A 58 -4.90 0.13 7.09
C ARG A 58 -6.00 0.59 8.03
N GLU A 59 -5.86 1.75 8.65
CA GLU A 59 -6.88 2.32 9.54
C GLU A 59 -8.21 2.52 8.80
N ARG A 60 -8.18 3.15 7.63
CA ARG A 60 -9.39 3.39 6.82
C ARG A 60 -10.03 2.11 6.30
N LEU A 61 -9.26 1.10 5.91
CA LEU A 61 -9.80 -0.19 5.48
C LEU A 61 -10.56 -0.86 6.63
N ILE A 62 -9.99 -0.86 7.83
CA ILE A 62 -10.66 -1.40 9.02
C ILE A 62 -11.92 -0.59 9.31
N GLU A 63 -11.85 0.74 9.36
CA GLU A 63 -13.01 1.59 9.65
C GLU A 63 -14.17 1.37 8.66
N LEU A 64 -13.87 1.23 7.37
CA LEU A 64 -14.89 1.12 6.32
C LEU A 64 -15.44 -0.31 6.17
N LEU A 65 -14.63 -1.34 6.43
CA LEU A 65 -14.98 -2.73 6.13
C LEU A 65 -15.24 -3.59 7.37
N ALA A 66 -14.70 -3.25 8.54
CA ALA A 66 -15.02 -3.95 9.80
C ALA A 66 -16.50 -3.86 10.21
N PRO A 67 -17.31 -2.84 9.83
CA PRO A 67 -18.75 -2.87 10.06
C PRO A 67 -19.49 -3.93 9.22
N VAL A 68 -18.83 -4.54 8.24
CA VAL A 68 -19.40 -5.59 7.38
C VAL A 68 -19.06 -6.96 7.96
N SER A 69 -19.49 -7.22 9.18
CA SER A 69 -19.75 -8.58 9.63
C SER A 69 -21.14 -8.95 9.10
N ALA A 70 -21.24 -9.38 7.84
CA ALA A 70 -22.44 -10.05 7.39
C ALA A 70 -22.60 -11.35 8.22
N PRO A 71 -23.80 -11.67 8.73
CA PRO A 71 -23.99 -12.85 9.55
C PRO A 71 -23.59 -14.09 8.75
N ALA A 72 -22.76 -14.93 9.36
CA ALA A 72 -22.56 -16.29 8.90
C ALA A 72 -23.92 -17.00 8.93
N GLY A 73 -24.47 -17.26 7.74
CA GLY A 73 -25.59 -18.19 7.55
C GLY A 73 -25.07 -19.61 7.48
#